data_AF-A0A285RUK7-F1
#
_entry.id   AF-A0A285RUK7-F1
#
_cell.length_a   1.000
_cell.length_b   1.000
_cell.length_c   1.000
_cell.angle_alpha   90.00
_cell.angle_beta   90.00
_cell.angle_gamma   90.00
#
_symmetry.space_group_name_H-M   'P 1'
#
loop_
_entity.id
_entity.type
_entity.pdbx_description
1 polymer ?
#
loop_
_entity_poly.entity_id
_entity_poly.type
_entity_poly.pdbx_seq_one_letter_code
_entity_poly.pdbx_strand_id
1 'polypeptide(L)'
;MEEMFSRFDDLRKLIVKLYNNKNVRRWTIEIVVCIVVGLLAGCFSYNALHKKDKKLTVSEENAVAQEEVVETTDTAESTESSEEAVEDNSVITVVDPGEYVDTIKDWSSDEISAAISERSQYLTDNKYWPTVASYWETARGVTGDACYCTYLFNTDTTVYTTADFENVPAEVIHIAKNEIYARHGYSFRDSEIMNYFMGQVWYSPSVMPSDFSEDVFTETEVKNLDMLNSIDTM
;
A
#
# COMPACT_ATOMS: atom_id res chain seq x y z
N MET A 1 13.90 5.13 -53.22
CA MET A 1 13.57 5.51 -51.83
C MET A 1 12.38 6.48 -51.82
N GLU A 2 12.35 7.52 -52.66
CA GLU A 2 11.19 8.42 -52.84
C GLU A 2 9.87 7.72 -53.22
N GLU A 3 9.92 6.73 -54.12
CA GLU A 3 8.71 6.00 -54.55
C GLU A 3 8.07 5.17 -53.41
N MET A 4 8.90 4.71 -52.46
CA MET A 4 8.45 3.98 -51.28
C MET A 4 7.75 4.91 -50.29
N PHE A 5 8.29 6.12 -50.09
CA PHE A 5 7.69 7.16 -49.26
C PHE A 5 6.37 7.68 -49.86
N SER A 6 6.31 7.85 -51.19
CA SER A 6 5.06 8.23 -51.88
C SER A 6 3.95 7.19 -51.66
N ARG A 7 4.27 5.89 -51.78
CA ARG A 7 3.31 4.81 -51.54
C ARG A 7 2.82 4.78 -50.09
N PHE A 8 3.68 5.17 -49.14
CA PHE A 8 3.31 5.26 -47.73
C PHE A 8 2.35 6.42 -47.46
N ASP A 9 2.59 7.58 -48.07
CA ASP A 9 1.70 8.74 -47.94
C ASP A 9 0.34 8.50 -48.60
N ASP A 10 0.31 7.81 -49.75
CA ASP A 10 -0.95 7.42 -50.41
C ASP A 10 -1.73 6.41 -49.58
N LEU A 11 -1.03 5.44 -48.97
CA LEU A 11 -1.63 4.49 -48.04
C LEU A 11 -2.20 5.20 -46.81
N ARG A 12 -1.47 6.16 -46.23
CA ARG A 12 -1.91 6.95 -45.08
C ARG A 12 -3.16 7.77 -45.42
N LYS A 13 -3.20 8.41 -46.59
CA LYS A 13 -4.38 9.16 -47.07
C LYS A 13 -5.58 8.24 -47.28
N LEU A 14 -5.36 7.05 -47.83
CA LEU A 14 -6.40 6.04 -48.04
C LEU A 14 -6.97 5.56 -46.70
N ILE A 15 -6.11 5.26 -45.72
CA ILE A 15 -6.49 4.86 -44.35
C ILE A 15 -7.30 5.96 -43.67
N VAL A 16 -6.87 7.22 -43.75
CA VAL A 16 -7.59 8.36 -43.16
C VAL A 16 -8.96 8.55 -43.82
N LYS A 17 -9.05 8.39 -45.15
CA LYS A 17 -10.32 8.48 -45.89
C LYS A 17 -11.28 7.35 -45.53
N LEU A 18 -10.79 6.13 -45.39
CA LEU A 18 -11.57 4.99 -44.92
C LEU A 18 -12.03 5.21 -43.47
N TYR A 19 -11.14 5.68 -42.60
CA TYR A 19 -11.45 5.94 -41.21
C TYR A 19 -12.41 7.11 -41.01
N ASN A 20 -12.63 8.01 -41.97
CA ASN A 20 -13.62 9.08 -41.84
C ASN A 20 -15.06 8.62 -42.14
N ASN A 21 -15.25 7.38 -42.60
CA ASN A 21 -16.56 6.78 -42.81
C ASN A 21 -17.10 6.23 -41.47
N LYS A 22 -18.29 6.70 -41.07
CA LYS A 22 -18.96 6.31 -39.81
C LYS A 22 -19.09 4.79 -39.65
N ASN A 23 -19.33 4.05 -40.74
CA ASN A 23 -19.47 2.61 -40.70
C ASN A 23 -18.14 1.90 -40.48
N VAL A 24 -17.06 2.43 -41.06
CA VAL A 24 -15.70 1.89 -40.90
C VAL A 24 -15.20 2.14 -39.47
N ARG A 25 -15.42 3.34 -38.91
CA ARG A 25 -15.10 3.62 -37.50
C ARG A 25 -15.77 2.65 -36.54
N ARG A 26 -17.05 2.38 -36.77
CA ARG A 26 -17.81 1.42 -35.97
C ARG A 26 -17.20 0.03 -36.06
N TRP A 27 -16.95 -0.47 -37.28
CA TRP A 27 -16.32 -1.78 -37.48
C TRP A 27 -14.91 -1.88 -36.89
N THR A 28 -14.10 -0.81 -36.99
CA THR A 28 -12.76 -0.80 -36.37
C THR A 28 -12.83 -0.86 -34.85
N ILE A 29 -13.77 -0.15 -34.23
CA ILE A 29 -13.96 -0.18 -32.78
C ILE A 29 -14.42 -1.57 -32.34
N GLU A 30 -15.41 -2.15 -33.03
CA GLU A 30 -15.92 -3.51 -32.73
C GLU A 30 -14.81 -4.56 -32.85
N ILE A 31 -13.97 -4.51 -33.89
CA ILE A 31 -12.85 -5.43 -34.06
C ILE A 31 -11.83 -5.28 -32.92
N VAL A 32 -11.48 -4.05 -32.54
CA VAL A 32 -10.53 -3.80 -31.44
C VAL A 32 -11.12 -4.32 -30.12
N VAL A 33 -12.40 -4.08 -29.85
CA VAL A 33 -13.09 -4.59 -28.66
C VAL A 33 -13.10 -6.11 -28.65
N CYS A 34 -13.41 -6.78 -29.77
CA CYS A 34 -13.37 -8.25 -29.87
C CYS A 34 -11.97 -8.81 -29.60
N ILE A 35 -10.92 -8.16 -30.09
CA ILE A 35 -9.54 -8.59 -29.85
C ILE A 35 -9.18 -8.44 -28.36
N VAL A 36 -9.50 -7.29 -27.75
CA VAL A 36 -9.20 -7.04 -26.33
C VAL A 36 -9.95 -8.02 -25.43
N VAL A 37 -11.24 -8.23 -25.68
CA VAL A 37 -12.06 -9.19 -24.92
C VAL A 37 -11.53 -10.62 -25.10
N GLY A 38 -11.13 -10.99 -26.32
CA GLY A 38 -10.53 -12.30 -26.59
C GLY A 38 -9.20 -12.52 -25.86
N LEU A 39 -8.33 -11.50 -25.82
CA LEU A 39 -7.06 -11.55 -25.09
C LEU A 39 -7.28 -11.64 -23.57
N LEU A 40 -8.20 -10.85 -23.01
CA LEU A 40 -8.54 -10.89 -21.58
C LEU A 40 -9.14 -12.25 -21.18
N ALA A 41 -10.10 -12.76 -21.95
CA ALA A 41 -10.68 -14.08 -21.71
C ALA A 41 -9.65 -15.21 -21.86
N GLY A 42 -8.73 -15.09 -22.82
CA GLY A 42 -7.61 -16.01 -23.02
C GLY A 42 -6.65 -16.00 -21.84
N CYS A 43 -6.22 -14.83 -21.36
CA CYS A 43 -5.35 -14.69 -20.19
C CYS A 43 -6.03 -15.21 -18.91
N PHE A 44 -7.31 -14.90 -18.72
CA PHE A 44 -8.07 -15.40 -17.57
C PHE A 44 -8.19 -16.94 -17.61
N SER A 45 -8.53 -17.50 -18.77
CA SER A 45 -8.64 -18.96 -18.95
C SER A 45 -7.29 -19.66 -18.80
N TYR A 46 -6.21 -19.07 -19.31
CA TYR A 46 -4.85 -19.57 -19.14
C TYR A 46 -4.45 -19.57 -17.66
N ASN A 47 -4.67 -18.47 -16.94
CA ASN A 47 -4.41 -18.39 -15.50
C ASN A 47 -5.27 -19.37 -14.69
N ALA A 48 -6.53 -19.60 -15.08
CA ALA A 48 -7.42 -20.54 -14.40
C ALA A 48 -7.04 -22.01 -14.64
N LEU A 49 -6.62 -22.38 -15.86
CA LEU A 49 -6.30 -23.76 -16.24
C LEU A 49 -4.87 -24.18 -15.90
N HIS A 50 -3.94 -23.23 -15.69
CA HIS A 50 -2.55 -23.51 -15.35
C HIS A 50 -2.27 -23.57 -13.83
N LYS A 51 -3.33 -23.73 -13.02
CA LYS A 51 -3.25 -24.04 -11.59
C LYS A 51 -2.92 -25.54 -11.40
N LYS A 52 -1.72 -25.97 -11.82
CA LYS A 52 -1.24 -27.34 -11.58
C LYS A 52 -0.61 -27.46 -10.19
N ASP A 53 -1.39 -28.04 -9.28
CA ASP A 53 -1.04 -28.95 -8.17
C ASP A 53 0.40 -28.92 -7.65
N LYS A 54 0.69 -28.00 -6.71
CA LYS A 54 1.73 -28.26 -5.71
C LYS A 54 1.17 -29.28 -4.71
N LYS A 55 1.34 -30.56 -5.06
CA LYS A 55 1.01 -31.72 -4.21
C LYS A 55 1.82 -31.65 -2.91
N LEU A 56 1.09 -31.51 -1.80
CA LEU A 56 1.57 -31.73 -0.43
C LEU A 56 2.23 -33.12 -0.33
N THR A 57 3.45 -33.15 0.16
CA THR A 57 3.98 -34.30 0.89
C THR A 57 4.06 -33.90 2.36
N VAL A 58 3.03 -34.32 3.10
CA VAL A 58 3.02 -34.39 4.55
C VAL A 58 4.13 -35.36 4.96
N SER A 59 5.06 -34.91 5.79
CA SER A 59 5.77 -35.79 6.70
C SER A 59 5.19 -35.51 8.07
N GLU A 60 4.43 -36.47 8.57
CA GLU A 60 4.02 -36.59 9.97
C GLU A 60 5.27 -36.62 10.84
N GLU A 61 5.27 -35.87 11.95
CA GLU A 61 5.51 -36.45 13.29
C GLU A 61 5.43 -35.36 14.39
N ASN A 62 4.56 -35.63 15.37
CA ASN A 62 4.51 -35.15 16.75
C ASN A 62 4.16 -33.68 17.07
N ALA A 63 2.92 -33.45 17.51
CA ALA A 63 2.66 -33.24 18.94
C ALA A 63 1.19 -33.53 19.27
N VAL A 64 1.01 -34.41 20.25
CA VAL A 64 -0.23 -34.93 20.81
C VAL A 64 -0.73 -34.04 21.95
N ALA A 65 -2.05 -34.07 22.18
CA ALA A 65 -2.80 -33.73 23.40
C ALA A 65 -3.03 -32.23 23.69
N GLN A 66 -4.21 -31.77 24.14
CA GLN A 66 -5.44 -32.45 24.59
C GLN A 66 -6.60 -31.43 24.67
N GLU A 67 -7.83 -31.97 24.65
CA GLU A 67 -9.15 -31.33 24.75
C GLU A 67 -9.51 -30.74 26.13
N GLU A 68 -10.69 -30.10 26.14
CA GLU A 68 -11.68 -29.89 27.23
C GLU A 68 -11.68 -28.53 27.97
N VAL A 69 -12.72 -27.68 27.79
CA VAL A 69 -14.06 -27.63 28.49
C VAL A 69 -13.92 -26.81 29.80
N VAL A 70 -14.77 -25.87 30.26
CA VAL A 70 -16.12 -25.32 29.96
C VAL A 70 -16.41 -24.22 31.02
N GLU A 71 -17.37 -23.31 30.75
CA GLU A 71 -18.21 -22.51 31.70
C GLU A 71 -17.56 -21.54 32.72
N THR A 72 -18.14 -20.45 33.22
CA THR A 72 -19.30 -19.54 32.96
C THR A 72 -19.24 -18.41 34.00
N THR A 73 -19.87 -17.25 33.70
CA THR A 73 -20.62 -16.30 34.60
C THR A 73 -19.90 -15.70 35.82
N ASP A 74 -20.03 -14.44 36.25
CA ASP A 74 -21.15 -13.48 36.33
C ASP A 74 -20.53 -12.10 36.72
N THR A 75 -20.87 -10.96 36.10
CA THR A 75 -21.96 -10.00 36.43
C THR A 75 -21.59 -8.86 37.42
N ALA A 76 -21.69 -7.62 36.89
CA ALA A 76 -22.06 -6.30 37.47
C ALA A 76 -21.21 -5.70 38.64
N GLU A 77 -21.06 -4.38 38.83
CA GLU A 77 -21.90 -3.22 38.51
C GLU A 77 -21.12 -1.87 38.68
N SER A 78 -21.63 -0.83 38.00
CA SER A 78 -21.70 0.63 38.30
C SER A 78 -20.44 1.51 38.40
N THR A 79 -20.24 2.52 37.52
CA THR A 79 -20.84 3.90 37.47
C THR A 79 -20.19 4.82 38.54
N GLU A 80 -19.59 6.00 38.29
CA GLU A 80 -20.02 7.19 37.53
C GLU A 80 -18.87 8.24 37.39
N SER A 81 -18.90 8.97 36.28
CA SER A 81 -18.64 10.41 36.03
C SER A 81 -17.67 11.25 36.91
N SER A 82 -16.74 11.96 36.23
CA SER A 82 -16.66 13.43 36.32
C SER A 82 -15.84 14.03 35.17
N GLU A 83 -16.46 14.98 34.46
CA GLU A 83 -15.91 15.88 33.44
C GLU A 83 -14.93 16.89 34.04
N GLU A 84 -13.81 17.17 33.36
CA GLU A 84 -13.24 18.53 33.33
C GLU A 84 -12.68 18.82 31.93
N ALA A 85 -13.07 19.99 31.42
CA ALA A 85 -12.69 20.53 30.13
C ALA A 85 -11.23 21.03 30.15
N VAL A 86 -10.46 20.65 29.14
CA VAL A 86 -9.21 21.32 28.80
C VAL A 86 -9.32 21.80 27.36
N GLU A 87 -9.26 23.12 27.19
CA GLU A 87 -9.17 23.78 25.90
C GLU A 87 -7.90 23.31 25.19
N ASP A 88 -8.05 22.35 24.27
CA ASP A 88 -7.02 21.99 23.32
C ASP A 88 -7.02 23.01 22.19
N ASN A 89 -6.24 24.07 22.39
CA ASN A 89 -5.88 24.99 21.33
C ASN A 89 -4.83 24.27 20.45
N SER A 90 -5.28 23.23 19.73
CA SER A 90 -4.49 22.52 18.75
C SER A 90 -4.10 23.51 17.65
N VAL A 91 -2.88 24.00 17.76
CA VAL A 91 -2.20 24.65 16.66
C VAL A 91 -2.08 23.56 15.59
N ILE A 92 -3.01 23.58 14.65
CA ILE A 92 -2.91 22.80 13.42
C ILE A 92 -1.66 23.33 12.72
N THR A 93 -0.55 22.63 12.92
CA THR A 93 0.63 22.73 12.08
C THR A 93 0.19 22.23 10.72
N VAL A 94 -0.26 23.16 9.87
CA VAL A 94 -0.41 22.88 8.43
C VAL A 94 1.00 22.62 7.93
N VAL A 95 1.38 21.34 7.92
CA VAL A 95 2.64 20.89 7.35
C VAL A 95 2.62 21.30 5.87
N ASP A 96 3.62 22.10 5.48
CA ASP A 96 3.78 22.58 4.11
C ASP A 96 3.87 21.37 3.16
N PRO A 97 3.17 21.36 2.01
CA PRO A 97 3.30 20.31 0.98
C PRO A 97 4.75 19.97 0.58
N GLY A 98 5.71 20.84 0.89
CA GLY A 98 7.15 20.58 0.75
C GLY A 98 7.73 19.45 1.62
N GLU A 99 6.99 18.91 2.60
CA GLU A 99 7.40 17.73 3.39
C GLU A 99 6.84 16.39 2.87
N TYR A 100 6.07 16.42 1.78
CA TYR A 100 5.60 15.20 1.14
C TYR A 100 6.73 14.48 0.44
N VAL A 101 6.57 13.17 0.31
CA VAL A 101 7.57 12.36 -0.39
C VAL A 101 7.68 12.79 -1.85
N ASP A 102 8.87 12.62 -2.41
CA ASP A 102 9.23 13.13 -3.74
C ASP A 102 8.29 12.70 -4.87
N THR A 103 7.64 11.54 -4.75
CA THR A 103 6.72 11.00 -5.76
C THR A 103 5.41 11.78 -5.87
N ILE A 104 5.02 12.51 -4.82
CA ILE A 104 3.73 13.22 -4.74
C ILE A 104 3.86 14.69 -4.35
N LYS A 105 5.09 15.21 -4.17
CA LYS A 105 5.33 16.63 -3.82
C LYS A 105 4.73 17.65 -4.80
N ASP A 106 4.59 17.26 -6.07
CA ASP A 106 4.04 18.12 -7.13
C ASP A 106 2.52 17.96 -7.31
N TRP A 107 1.88 17.10 -6.51
CA TRP A 107 0.42 16.91 -6.57
C TRP A 107 -0.30 18.10 -5.95
N SER A 108 -1.42 18.47 -6.55
CA SER A 108 -2.32 19.48 -5.99
C SER A 108 -3.05 18.94 -4.75
N SER A 109 -3.52 19.84 -3.90
CA SER A 109 -4.34 19.50 -2.73
C SER A 109 -5.61 18.70 -3.13
N ASP A 110 -6.22 19.03 -4.27
CA ASP A 110 -7.38 18.30 -4.79
C ASP A 110 -7.04 16.86 -5.20
N GLU A 111 -5.85 16.63 -5.79
CA GLU A 111 -5.38 15.28 -6.12
C GLU A 111 -5.08 14.46 -4.87
N ILE A 112 -4.47 15.06 -3.86
CA ILE A 112 -4.17 14.41 -2.58
C ILE A 112 -5.46 14.04 -1.85
N SER A 113 -6.39 14.98 -1.69
CA SER A 113 -7.67 14.71 -1.02
C SER A 113 -8.50 13.64 -1.74
N ALA A 114 -8.50 13.64 -3.08
CA ALA A 114 -9.14 12.58 -3.86
C ALA A 114 -8.47 11.21 -3.61
N ALA A 115 -7.14 11.17 -3.60
CA ALA A 115 -6.37 9.96 -3.37
C ALA A 115 -6.57 9.37 -1.96
N ILE A 116 -6.63 10.23 -0.93
CA ILE A 116 -6.93 9.84 0.45
C ILE A 116 -8.35 9.30 0.55
N SER A 117 -9.32 9.99 -0.06
CA SER A 117 -10.73 9.56 -0.06
C SER A 117 -10.91 8.17 -0.68
N GLU A 118 -10.27 7.92 -1.84
CA GLU A 118 -10.29 6.61 -2.52
C GLU A 118 -9.70 5.47 -1.66
N ARG A 119 -8.65 5.79 -0.89
CA ARG A 119 -7.90 4.82 -0.07
C ARG A 119 -8.43 4.65 1.34
N SER A 120 -9.29 5.54 1.82
CA SER A 120 -9.80 5.56 3.21
C SER A 120 -10.36 4.22 3.70
N GLN A 121 -10.97 3.43 2.81
CA GLN A 121 -11.50 2.11 3.12
C GLN A 121 -10.44 1.12 3.64
N TYR A 122 -9.18 1.24 3.23
CA TYR A 122 -8.13 0.31 3.66
C TYR A 122 -7.74 0.49 5.13
N LEU A 123 -7.96 1.69 5.68
CA LEU A 123 -7.64 2.01 7.07
C LEU A 123 -8.84 1.81 8.01
N THR A 124 -10.02 1.57 7.45
CA THR A 124 -11.21 1.23 8.23
C THR A 124 -11.02 -0.14 8.87
N ASP A 125 -11.19 -0.22 10.19
CA ASP A 125 -11.00 -1.43 11.00
C ASP A 125 -9.59 -2.06 10.91
N ASN A 126 -8.59 -1.32 10.41
CA ASN A 126 -7.21 -1.80 10.33
C ASN A 126 -6.58 -1.93 11.72
N LYS A 127 -5.88 -3.04 11.97
CA LYS A 127 -5.24 -3.33 13.26
C LYS A 127 -4.26 -2.24 13.73
N TYR A 128 -3.48 -1.67 12.81
CA TYR A 128 -2.37 -0.77 13.15
C TYR A 128 -2.78 0.71 13.15
N TRP A 129 -3.74 1.07 12.30
CA TRP A 129 -4.10 2.47 12.05
C TRP A 129 -4.46 3.27 13.32
N PRO A 130 -5.28 2.79 14.27
CA PRO A 130 -5.64 3.59 15.44
C PRO A 130 -4.43 4.05 16.27
N THR A 131 -3.49 3.13 16.51
CA THR A 131 -2.27 3.42 17.28
C THR A 131 -1.33 4.34 16.49
N VAL A 132 -1.16 4.09 15.18
CA VAL A 132 -0.26 4.90 14.35
C VAL A 132 -0.82 6.32 14.12
N ALA A 133 -2.12 6.47 13.91
CA ALA A 133 -2.77 7.78 13.80
C ALA A 133 -2.61 8.59 15.10
N SER A 134 -2.82 7.96 16.26
CA SER A 134 -2.56 8.62 17.54
C SER A 134 -1.09 9.02 17.72
N TYR A 135 -0.16 8.19 17.26
CA TYR A 135 1.28 8.51 17.31
C TYR A 135 1.65 9.69 16.40
N TRP A 136 1.07 9.79 15.20
CA TRP A 136 1.24 10.95 14.32
C TRP A 136 0.84 12.25 15.00
N GLU A 137 -0.33 12.27 15.65
CA GLU A 137 -0.83 13.47 16.31
C GLU A 137 -0.03 13.82 17.56
N THR A 138 0.23 12.84 18.42
CA THR A 138 0.77 13.07 19.77
C THR A 138 2.30 13.18 19.82
N ALA A 139 3.00 12.31 19.10
CA ALA A 139 4.47 12.23 19.16
C ALA A 139 5.14 12.99 18.01
N ARG A 140 4.51 13.01 16.83
CA ARG A 140 5.06 13.69 15.64
C ARG A 140 4.50 15.10 15.46
N GLY A 141 3.36 15.42 16.07
CA GLY A 141 2.69 16.72 15.90
C GLY A 141 2.21 16.95 14.47
N VAL A 142 1.88 15.88 13.75
CA VAL A 142 1.43 15.89 12.36
C VAL A 142 -0.05 15.54 12.32
N THR A 143 -0.84 16.37 11.65
CA THR A 143 -2.29 16.23 11.51
C THR A 143 -2.71 16.40 10.05
N GLY A 144 -3.96 16.04 9.73
CA GLY A 144 -4.51 16.20 8.39
C GLY A 144 -3.87 15.28 7.35
N ASP A 145 -3.77 15.74 6.11
CA ASP A 145 -3.39 14.91 4.96
C ASP A 145 -1.93 14.44 4.99
N ALA A 146 -1.07 15.14 5.74
CA ALA A 146 0.35 14.86 5.81
C ALA A 146 0.67 13.45 6.33
N CYS A 147 -0.13 12.90 7.25
CA CYS A 147 0.09 11.56 7.78
C CYS A 147 -0.07 10.44 6.74
N TYR A 148 -0.75 10.72 5.61
CA TYR A 148 -0.89 9.80 4.48
C TYR A 148 0.14 10.03 3.37
N CYS A 149 0.81 11.18 3.39
CA CYS A 149 1.63 11.68 2.28
C CYS A 149 3.14 11.74 2.61
N THR A 150 3.51 11.51 3.86
CA THR A 150 4.90 11.47 4.32
C THR A 150 5.26 10.12 4.93
N TYR A 151 6.54 9.90 5.15
CA TYR A 151 7.05 8.71 5.81
C TYR A 151 7.01 8.86 7.33
N LEU A 152 6.66 7.78 8.03
CA LEU A 152 6.56 7.74 9.49
C LEU A 152 7.90 8.03 10.16
N PHE A 153 8.98 7.46 9.61
CA PHE A 153 10.35 7.69 10.05
C PHE A 153 11.25 8.00 8.85
N ASN A 154 12.38 8.68 9.02
CA ASN A 154 13.30 8.97 7.91
C ASN A 154 14.37 7.87 7.79
N THR A 155 13.95 6.61 7.71
CA THR A 155 14.82 5.42 7.76
C THR A 155 15.72 5.23 6.54
N ASP A 156 15.48 5.98 5.48
CA ASP A 156 16.32 6.07 4.27
C ASP A 156 17.50 7.02 4.43
N THR A 157 17.36 8.06 5.26
CA THR A 157 18.37 9.13 5.39
C THR A 157 19.02 9.20 6.77
N THR A 158 18.36 8.68 7.82
CA THR A 158 18.80 8.77 9.21
C THR A 158 19.00 7.38 9.80
N VAL A 159 20.13 7.14 10.46
CA VAL A 159 20.37 5.93 11.26
C VAL A 159 19.82 6.15 12.67
N TYR A 160 18.95 5.25 13.11
CA TYR A 160 18.33 5.28 14.44
C TYR A 160 18.97 4.28 15.40
N THR A 161 18.75 4.52 16.69
CA THR A 161 19.14 3.66 17.80
C THR A 161 17.90 3.15 18.55
N THR A 162 18.06 2.13 19.38
CA THR A 162 16.96 1.62 20.21
C THR A 162 16.39 2.67 21.16
N ALA A 163 17.19 3.65 21.59
CA ALA A 163 16.74 4.74 22.46
C ALA A 163 15.75 5.67 21.75
N ASP A 164 15.86 5.84 20.43
CA ASP A 164 14.92 6.63 19.65
C ASP A 164 13.51 6.00 19.61
N PHE A 165 13.40 4.72 19.99
CA PHE A 165 12.17 3.94 20.02
C PHE A 165 11.67 3.56 21.43
N GLU A 166 12.30 4.05 22.51
CA GLU A 166 12.01 3.62 23.89
C GLU A 166 10.54 3.78 24.31
N ASN A 167 9.85 4.81 23.79
CA ASN A 167 8.45 5.08 24.08
C ASN A 167 7.55 4.97 22.84
N VAL A 168 8.03 4.31 21.79
CA VAL A 168 7.27 4.11 20.55
C VAL A 168 6.42 2.84 20.70
N PRO A 169 5.10 2.88 20.44
CA PRO A 169 4.25 1.70 20.53
C PRO A 169 4.70 0.56 19.61
N ALA A 170 4.47 -0.68 20.02
CA ALA A 170 4.90 -1.87 19.25
C ALA A 170 4.31 -1.90 17.84
N GLU A 171 3.04 -1.49 17.66
CA GLU A 171 2.39 -1.36 16.35
C GLU A 171 3.13 -0.37 15.45
N VAL A 172 3.61 0.74 16.01
CA VAL A 172 4.32 1.80 15.28
C VAL A 172 5.72 1.32 14.88
N ILE A 173 6.42 0.59 15.77
CA ILE A 173 7.71 -0.05 15.47
C ILE A 173 7.53 -1.06 14.32
N HIS A 174 6.49 -1.89 14.40
CA HIS A 174 6.19 -2.88 13.39
C HIS A 174 5.92 -2.24 12.02
N ILE A 175 5.13 -1.16 11.98
CA ILE A 175 4.90 -0.40 10.76
C ILE A 175 6.18 0.28 10.27
N ALA A 176 7.00 0.87 11.14
CA ALA A 176 8.26 1.52 10.76
C ALA A 176 9.23 0.55 10.08
N LYS A 177 9.33 -0.69 10.58
CA LYS A 177 10.10 -1.76 9.94
C LYS A 177 9.58 -2.08 8.55
N ASN A 178 8.27 -2.31 8.44
CA ASN A 178 7.66 -2.66 7.16
C ASN A 178 7.65 -1.48 6.17
N GLU A 179 7.72 -0.23 6.64
CA GLU A 179 7.81 0.95 5.78
C GLU A 179 9.06 0.91 4.89
N ILE A 180 10.17 0.39 5.41
CA ILE A 180 11.41 0.22 4.64
C ILE A 180 11.13 -0.68 3.42
N TYR A 181 10.44 -1.80 3.58
CA TYR A 181 10.02 -2.66 2.47
C TYR A 181 9.02 -1.95 1.54
N ALA A 182 8.04 -1.24 2.10
CA ALA A 182 6.98 -0.58 1.36
C ALA A 182 7.50 0.49 0.39
N ARG A 183 8.54 1.23 0.78
CA ARG A 183 9.22 2.23 -0.07
C ARG A 183 9.79 1.64 -1.35
N HIS A 184 10.20 0.38 -1.31
CA HIS A 184 10.74 -0.37 -2.45
C HIS A 184 9.65 -1.17 -3.19
N GLY A 185 8.37 -0.89 -2.92
CA GLY A 185 7.24 -1.49 -3.63
C GLY A 185 6.94 -2.93 -3.23
N TYR A 186 7.42 -3.39 -2.07
CA TYR A 186 7.14 -4.73 -1.58
C TYR A 186 5.64 -4.97 -1.37
N SER A 187 5.11 -6.02 -1.98
CA SER A 187 3.70 -6.40 -1.87
C SER A 187 3.48 -7.37 -0.70
N PHE A 188 3.03 -6.86 0.44
CA PHE A 188 2.80 -7.65 1.66
C PHE A 188 1.79 -8.80 1.49
N ARG A 189 2.08 -9.95 2.14
CA ARG A 189 1.14 -11.09 2.23
C ARG A 189 0.14 -10.94 3.37
N ASP A 190 0.56 -10.27 4.43
CA ASP A 190 -0.30 -9.93 5.55
C ASP A 190 -1.28 -8.84 5.10
N SER A 191 -2.57 -9.11 5.22
CA SER A 191 -3.61 -8.19 4.77
C SER A 191 -3.68 -6.93 5.62
N GLU A 192 -3.39 -6.99 6.92
CA GLU A 192 -3.42 -5.82 7.80
C GLU A 192 -2.29 -4.85 7.45
N ILE A 193 -1.09 -5.38 7.19
CA ILE A 193 0.07 -4.58 6.77
C ILE A 193 -0.16 -4.03 5.35
N MET A 194 -0.62 -4.88 4.43
CA MET A 194 -0.95 -4.43 3.07
C MET A 194 -1.98 -3.30 3.10
N ASN A 195 -3.07 -3.47 3.85
CA ASN A 195 -4.14 -2.48 3.95
C ASN A 195 -3.63 -1.17 4.59
N TYR A 196 -2.80 -1.26 5.64
CA TYR A 196 -2.18 -0.08 6.23
C TYR A 196 -1.42 0.74 5.16
N PHE A 197 -0.57 0.08 4.37
CA PHE A 197 0.21 0.78 3.34
C PHE A 197 -0.64 1.21 2.14
N MET A 198 -1.65 0.44 1.74
CA MET A 198 -2.61 0.85 0.70
C MET A 198 -3.38 2.12 1.09
N GLY A 199 -3.50 2.41 2.39
CA GLY A 199 -4.01 3.68 2.91
C GLY A 199 -3.08 4.88 2.69
N GLN A 200 -1.78 4.65 2.45
CA GLN A 200 -0.79 5.70 2.26
C GLN A 200 -0.76 6.11 0.78
N VAL A 201 -0.77 7.41 0.51
CA VAL A 201 -0.85 7.94 -0.87
C VAL A 201 0.40 7.59 -1.67
N TRP A 202 1.56 7.56 -1.00
CA TRP A 202 2.85 7.30 -1.63
C TRP A 202 3.15 5.84 -1.93
N TYR A 203 2.41 4.89 -1.34
CA TYR A 203 2.69 3.47 -1.49
C TYR A 203 2.13 2.92 -2.80
N SER A 204 2.98 2.19 -3.54
CA SER A 204 2.62 1.52 -4.78
C SER A 204 3.24 0.12 -4.83
N PRO A 205 2.46 -0.94 -4.52
CA PRO A 205 2.97 -2.30 -4.57
C PRO A 205 3.32 -2.69 -6.01
N SER A 206 4.55 -3.15 -6.23
CA SER A 206 5.06 -3.47 -7.57
C SER A 206 5.90 -4.75 -7.62
N VAL A 207 6.42 -5.22 -6.49
CA VAL A 207 7.28 -6.41 -6.39
C VAL A 207 6.64 -7.43 -5.46
N MET A 208 6.43 -8.65 -5.97
CA MET A 208 5.89 -9.75 -5.17
C MET A 208 6.94 -10.28 -4.19
N PRO A 209 6.54 -10.85 -3.04
CA PRO A 209 7.48 -11.40 -2.06
C PRO A 209 8.46 -12.44 -2.60
N SER A 210 8.07 -13.20 -3.63
CA SER A 210 8.93 -14.20 -4.26
C SER A 210 10.06 -13.60 -5.11
N ASP A 211 9.88 -12.34 -5.53
CA ASP A 211 10.77 -11.65 -6.48
C ASP A 211 11.50 -10.47 -5.83
N PHE A 212 11.22 -10.17 -4.56
CA PHE A 212 11.85 -9.09 -3.83
C PHE A 212 13.27 -9.48 -3.41
N SER A 213 14.23 -8.58 -3.66
CA SER A 213 15.62 -8.72 -3.20
C SER A 213 15.91 -7.65 -2.16
N GLU A 214 16.52 -8.04 -1.05
CA GLU A 214 16.96 -7.10 -0.01
C GLU A 214 18.20 -6.29 -0.42
N ASP A 215 18.84 -6.65 -1.55
CA ASP A 215 19.96 -5.88 -2.13
C ASP A 215 19.56 -4.46 -2.58
N VAL A 216 18.25 -4.17 -2.64
CA VAL A 216 17.73 -2.82 -2.95
C VAL A 216 17.93 -1.84 -1.79
N PHE A 217 18.13 -2.35 -0.57
CA PHE A 217 18.28 -1.51 0.62
C PHE A 217 19.63 -0.79 0.64
N THR A 218 19.59 0.46 1.06
CA THR A 218 20.78 1.25 1.37
C THR A 218 21.46 0.78 2.65
N GLU A 219 22.73 1.14 2.86
CA GLU A 219 23.42 0.84 4.13
C GLU A 219 22.71 1.43 5.36
N THR A 220 22.04 2.57 5.20
CA THR A 220 21.25 3.21 6.25
C THR A 220 20.02 2.36 6.60
N GLU A 221 19.27 1.93 5.59
CA GLU A 221 18.09 1.08 5.76
C GLU A 221 18.44 -0.27 6.36
N VAL A 222 19.55 -0.90 5.94
CA VAL A 222 20.03 -2.17 6.53
C VAL A 222 20.31 -2.03 8.03
N LYS A 223 21.03 -0.97 8.44
CA LYS A 223 21.29 -0.72 9.88
C LYS A 223 20.01 -0.50 10.68
N ASN A 224 19.06 0.23 10.11
CA ASN A 224 17.77 0.47 10.73
C ASN A 224 16.94 -0.81 10.80
N LEU A 225 16.94 -1.64 9.76
CA LEU A 225 16.29 -2.96 9.74
C LEU A 225 16.85 -3.87 10.82
N ASP A 226 18.17 -3.98 10.95
CA ASP A 226 18.82 -4.78 11.99
C ASP A 226 18.40 -4.33 13.40
N MET A 227 18.38 -3.01 13.63
CA MET A 227 17.95 -2.45 14.90
C MET A 227 16.45 -2.69 15.15
N LEU A 228 15.58 -2.39 14.19
CA LEU A 228 14.12 -2.57 14.30
C LEU A 228 13.76 -4.04 14.50
N ASN A 229 14.42 -4.97 13.81
CA ASN A 229 14.26 -6.41 14.01
C ASN A 229 14.59 -6.86 15.45
N SER A 230 15.49 -6.16 16.14
CA SER A 230 15.85 -6.50 17.52
C SER A 230 14.84 -6.03 18.57
N ILE A 231 14.00 -5.05 18.25
CA ILE A 231 13.03 -4.45 19.17
C ILE A 231 11.57 -4.69 18.80
N ASP A 232 11.27 -5.08 17.56
CA ASP A 232 9.92 -5.42 17.14
C ASP A 232 9.46 -6.75 17.77
N THR A 233 8.38 -6.71 18.54
CA THR A 233 7.84 -7.86 19.28
C THR A 233 6.57 -8.44 18.67
N MET A 234 6.14 -7.97 17.50
CA MET A 234 4.90 -8.43 16.83
C MET A 234 5.11 -9.59 15.85
#